data_AF-U1GYA2-F1
#
_entry.id   AF-U1GYA2-F1
#
_cell.length_a   1.000
_cell.length_b   1.000
_cell.length_c   1.000
_cell.angle_alpha   90.00
_cell.angle_beta   90.00
_cell.angle_gamma   90.00
#
_symmetry.space_group_name_H-M   'P 1'
#
loop_
_entity.id
_entity.type
_entity.pdbx_description
1 polymer ?
#
loop_
_entity_poly.entity_id
_entity_poly.type
_entity_poly.pdbx_seq_one_letter_code
_entity_poly.pdbx_strand_id
1 'polypeptide(L)'
;MKNKFFSNHKLYLTPISPIHIGCGEEFEPINYVIDNDVLYNFNIYKLSSILTEKDRQLLFDISSYGEDGLILYHNFLKDKKELLKKIATYQTKVCPAMGDEFAAKLGKAVQSESKGKNKEGRKVFNKLIIERSSYLPFQNNLYIPGSSVKGAIVTSILDFLSRKEDIRLRDNDLKQKYVGSFENSFFSLVKLSDFMPTGQDISSYVYYIVNKKKKQSTESTNMDAKGPTVRRECISFGQYRAFYGELSLWDDDKVIEGKPVNLSFSNLCKRINEFYWNQLIKEFKLLNKLNMLDNDWKIHINTLFNDIFNKMKEGKILLIRLGRNTGAEAKSYRKDGFAKIEINTRKKSNGKNKSASEATTVWLSAEEQKSNDKLIPLGWALIEIDPIENDSSIQEWVSKQPVK
;
A
#
# COMPACT_ATOMS: atom_id res chain seq x y z
N MET A 1 -16.00 10.19 41.84
CA MET A 1 -15.66 9.45 40.60
C MET A 1 -14.49 10.17 39.95
N LYS A 2 -13.39 9.50 39.62
CA LYS A 2 -12.27 10.15 38.91
C LYS A 2 -12.77 10.54 37.51
N ASN A 3 -12.86 11.83 37.21
CA ASN A 3 -13.06 12.30 35.83
C ASN A 3 -11.89 11.74 35.01
N LYS A 4 -12.19 10.76 34.15
CA LYS A 4 -11.19 10.13 33.30
C LYS A 4 -10.87 11.16 32.21
N PHE A 5 -9.67 11.73 32.22
CA PHE A 5 -9.26 12.79 31.30
C PHE A 5 -9.14 12.31 29.83
N PHE A 6 -9.09 11.00 29.61
CA PHE A 6 -9.05 10.37 28.30
C PHE A 6 -9.51 8.90 28.38
N SER A 7 -9.99 8.35 27.27
CA SER A 7 -10.21 6.92 27.07
C SER A 7 -9.10 6.33 26.20
N ASN A 8 -8.65 5.12 26.55
CA ASN A 8 -7.65 4.37 25.78
C ASN A 8 -8.29 3.11 25.21
N HIS A 9 -7.92 2.81 23.97
CA HIS A 9 -8.38 1.66 23.22
C HIS A 9 -7.20 0.91 22.62
N LYS A 10 -7.15 -0.40 22.84
CA LYS A 10 -6.19 -1.32 22.23
C LYS A 10 -6.69 -1.70 20.85
N LEU A 11 -5.81 -1.58 19.85
CA LEU A 11 -6.12 -1.81 18.45
C LEU A 11 -5.23 -2.92 17.90
N TYR A 12 -5.84 -3.99 17.38
CA TYR A 12 -5.10 -5.08 16.74
C TYR A 12 -5.47 -5.19 15.27
N LEU A 13 -4.48 -5.03 14.38
CA LEU A 13 -4.67 -4.97 12.95
C LEU A 13 -4.36 -6.31 12.29
N THR A 14 -5.31 -6.81 11.50
CA THR A 14 -5.16 -7.98 10.62
C THR A 14 -5.27 -7.53 9.16
N PRO A 15 -4.19 -7.63 8.35
CA PRO A 15 -4.26 -7.32 6.92
C PRO A 15 -5.10 -8.37 6.19
N ILE A 16 -6.10 -7.93 5.40
CA ILE A 16 -6.99 -8.80 4.62
C ILE A 16 -6.76 -8.72 3.11
N SER A 17 -5.90 -7.80 2.69
CA SER A 17 -5.31 -7.75 1.36
C SER A 17 -3.91 -7.14 1.42
N PRO A 18 -3.07 -7.22 0.36
CA PRO A 18 -1.71 -6.71 0.41
C PRO A 18 -1.67 -5.21 0.72
N ILE A 19 -0.83 -4.80 1.68
CA ILE A 19 -0.71 -3.40 2.10
C ILE A 19 0.70 -2.91 1.87
N HIS A 20 0.85 -1.85 1.08
CA HIS A 20 2.13 -1.14 0.92
C HIS A 20 2.02 0.27 1.49
N ILE A 21 2.92 0.59 2.43
CA ILE A 21 3.08 1.94 2.97
C ILE A 21 4.49 2.39 2.63
N GLY A 22 4.65 3.25 1.61
CA GLY A 22 5.99 3.63 1.15
C GLY A 22 6.75 4.47 2.19
N CYS A 23 8.01 4.11 2.42
CA CYS A 23 8.95 4.87 3.26
C CYS A 23 9.85 5.82 2.46
N GLY A 24 9.79 5.76 1.12
CA GLY A 24 10.67 6.54 0.24
C GLY A 24 11.98 5.85 -0.10
N GLU A 25 12.25 4.70 0.50
CA GLU A 25 13.36 3.82 0.14
C GLU A 25 12.94 2.77 -0.90
N GLU A 26 13.95 2.26 -1.62
CA GLU A 26 13.80 1.31 -2.71
C GLU A 26 14.86 0.21 -2.57
N PHE A 27 14.50 -1.02 -2.95
CA PHE A 27 15.48 -2.04 -3.28
C PHE A 27 15.97 -1.77 -4.70
N GLU A 28 17.27 -1.52 -4.82
CA GLU A 28 17.92 -1.21 -6.09
C GLU A 28 18.72 -2.43 -6.55
N PRO A 29 18.80 -2.73 -7.87
CA PRO A 29 19.49 -3.92 -8.37
C PRO A 29 21.01 -3.93 -8.11
N ILE A 30 21.52 -2.92 -7.37
CA ILE A 30 22.88 -2.83 -6.86
C ILE A 30 23.08 -3.38 -5.44
N ASN A 31 21.99 -3.55 -4.69
CA ASN A 31 21.98 -3.93 -3.26
C ASN A 31 21.06 -5.12 -2.95
N TYR A 32 20.58 -5.83 -3.97
CA TYR A 32 19.89 -7.10 -3.78
C TYR A 32 20.17 -8.09 -4.91
N VAL A 33 19.94 -9.37 -4.61
CA VAL A 33 19.86 -10.46 -5.60
C VAL A 33 18.57 -11.24 -5.39
N ILE A 34 18.06 -11.89 -6.43
CA ILE A 34 16.92 -12.81 -6.32
C ILE A 34 17.41 -14.23 -6.59
N ASP A 35 17.05 -15.15 -5.69
CA ASP A 35 17.34 -16.59 -5.81
C ASP A 35 16.17 -17.41 -5.25
N ASN A 36 15.70 -18.41 -6.02
CA ASN A 36 14.56 -19.26 -5.65
C ASN A 36 13.35 -18.45 -5.13
N ASP A 37 12.96 -17.42 -5.88
CA ASP A 37 11.83 -16.53 -5.57
C ASP A 37 11.94 -15.79 -4.23
N VAL A 38 13.17 -15.64 -3.72
CA VAL A 38 13.49 -14.82 -2.55
C VAL A 38 14.42 -13.69 -2.95
N LEU A 39 14.04 -12.46 -2.61
CA LEU A 39 14.91 -11.29 -2.67
C LEU A 39 15.79 -11.27 -1.42
N TYR A 40 17.09 -11.17 -1.62
CA TYR A 40 18.10 -11.01 -0.57
C TYR A 40 18.70 -9.61 -0.69
N ASN A 41 18.30 -8.71 0.21
CA ASN A 41 18.87 -7.37 0.29
C ASN A 41 20.08 -7.38 1.23
N PHE A 42 21.17 -6.76 0.79
CA PHE A 42 22.41 -6.69 1.54
C PHE A 42 22.93 -5.25 1.59
N ASN A 43 23.66 -4.95 2.66
CA ASN A 43 24.38 -3.68 2.76
C ASN A 43 25.69 -3.76 1.96
N ILE A 44 25.87 -2.84 1.02
CA ILE A 44 27.07 -2.75 0.16
C ILE A 44 28.36 -2.64 0.99
N TYR A 45 28.34 -2.02 2.17
CA TYR A 45 29.52 -1.94 3.05
C TYR A 45 30.02 -3.32 3.53
N LYS A 46 29.12 -4.32 3.60
CA LYS A 46 29.47 -5.70 3.95
C LYS A 46 30.12 -6.47 2.80
N LEU A 47 30.18 -5.93 1.58
CA LEU A 47 30.92 -6.59 0.49
C LEU A 47 32.38 -6.81 0.88
N SER A 48 33.01 -5.82 1.53
CA SER A 48 34.41 -5.91 1.95
C SER A 48 34.72 -7.16 2.81
N SER A 49 33.77 -7.68 3.59
CA SER A 49 33.99 -8.86 4.43
C SER A 49 33.93 -10.20 3.67
N ILE A 50 33.44 -10.21 2.43
CA ILE A 50 33.29 -11.43 1.62
C ILE A 50 34.09 -11.42 0.32
N LEU A 51 34.59 -10.25 -0.11
CA LEU A 51 35.32 -10.10 -1.36
C LEU A 51 36.81 -10.39 -1.21
N THR A 52 37.35 -11.17 -2.14
CA THR A 52 38.79 -11.41 -2.28
C THR A 52 39.51 -10.19 -2.87
N GLU A 53 40.84 -10.16 -2.80
CA GLU A 53 41.61 -9.08 -3.42
C GLU A 53 41.39 -8.97 -4.93
N LYS A 54 41.22 -10.12 -5.61
CA LYS A 54 40.86 -10.16 -7.04
C LYS A 54 39.48 -9.53 -7.29
N ASP A 55 38.50 -9.81 -6.42
CA ASP A 55 37.17 -9.22 -6.56
C ASP A 55 37.18 -7.71 -6.33
N ARG A 56 38.01 -7.23 -5.40
CA ARG A 56 38.20 -5.80 -5.13
C ARG A 56 38.82 -5.09 -6.32
N GLN A 57 39.86 -5.67 -6.91
CA GLN A 57 40.47 -5.12 -8.12
C GLN A 57 39.47 -5.10 -9.28
N LEU A 58 38.69 -6.16 -9.47
CA LEU A 58 37.65 -6.21 -10.49
C LEU A 58 36.60 -5.10 -10.30
N LEU A 59 36.13 -4.87 -9.07
CA LEU A 59 35.20 -3.77 -8.79
C LEU A 59 35.82 -2.39 -9.03
N PHE A 60 37.10 -2.22 -8.70
CA PHE A 60 37.85 -1.00 -9.00
C PHE A 60 37.91 -0.74 -10.51
N ASP A 61 38.24 -1.76 -11.29
CA ASP A 61 38.28 -1.68 -12.75
C ASP A 61 36.88 -1.36 -13.30
N ILE A 62 35.83 -2.04 -12.83
CA ILE A 62 34.43 -1.79 -13.20
C ILE A 62 34.03 -0.33 -12.97
N SER A 63 34.47 0.27 -11.85
CA SER A 63 34.14 1.66 -11.52
C SER A 63 34.68 2.69 -12.53
N SER A 64 35.71 2.32 -13.30
CA SER A 64 36.33 3.16 -14.32
C SER A 64 35.54 3.22 -15.64
N TYR A 65 34.52 2.37 -15.83
CA TYR A 65 33.76 2.24 -17.08
C TYR A 65 32.48 3.09 -17.17
N GLY A 66 32.21 3.99 -16.22
CA GLY A 66 31.05 4.90 -16.28
C GLY A 66 29.71 4.16 -16.40
N GLU A 67 28.84 4.55 -17.34
CA GLU A 67 27.51 3.93 -17.53
C GLU A 67 27.59 2.44 -17.90
N ASP A 68 28.66 2.00 -18.59
CA ASP A 68 28.86 0.60 -18.96
C ASP A 68 29.30 -0.26 -17.76
N GLY A 69 29.86 0.38 -16.72
CA GLY A 69 30.22 -0.26 -15.46
C GLY A 69 29.01 -0.87 -14.73
N LEU A 70 27.80 -0.32 -14.90
CA LEU A 70 26.60 -0.83 -14.23
C LEU A 70 26.22 -2.24 -14.70
N ILE A 71 26.40 -2.55 -15.99
CA ILE A 71 26.17 -3.89 -16.53
C ILE A 71 27.19 -4.89 -15.95
N LEU A 72 28.46 -4.49 -15.94
CA LEU A 72 29.53 -5.32 -15.39
C LEU A 72 29.33 -5.56 -13.89
N TYR A 73 28.89 -4.53 -13.15
CA TYR A 73 28.57 -4.65 -11.74
C TYR A 73 27.39 -5.60 -11.50
N HIS A 74 26.31 -5.51 -12.29
CA HIS A 74 25.21 -6.45 -12.18
C HIS A 74 25.62 -7.91 -12.48
N ASN A 75 26.50 -8.12 -13.47
CA ASN A 75 27.07 -9.44 -13.75
C ASN A 75 27.93 -9.94 -12.58
N PHE A 76 28.74 -9.06 -11.97
CA PHE A 76 29.49 -9.39 -10.77
C PHE A 76 28.57 -9.82 -9.61
N LEU A 77 27.46 -9.11 -9.36
CA LEU A 77 26.50 -9.50 -8.33
C LEU A 77 25.86 -10.85 -8.63
N LYS A 78 25.54 -11.11 -9.91
CA LYS A 78 25.00 -12.39 -10.36
C LYS A 78 25.98 -13.55 -10.07
N ASP A 79 27.26 -13.36 -10.36
CA ASP A 79 28.29 -14.38 -10.16
C ASP A 79 28.57 -14.62 -8.66
N LYS A 80 28.42 -13.59 -7.83
CA LYS A 80 28.66 -13.65 -6.38
C LYS A 80 27.40 -13.91 -5.55
N LYS A 81 26.27 -14.23 -6.18
CA LYS A 81 24.95 -14.42 -5.54
C LYS A 81 24.99 -15.28 -4.26
N GLU A 82 25.68 -16.41 -4.27
CA GLU A 82 25.77 -17.30 -3.10
C GLU A 82 26.54 -16.69 -1.92
N LEU A 83 27.52 -15.82 -2.17
CA LEU A 83 28.22 -15.08 -1.13
C LEU A 83 27.37 -13.91 -0.61
N LEU A 84 26.66 -13.22 -1.52
CA LEU A 84 25.78 -12.10 -1.19
C LEU A 84 24.62 -12.54 -0.27
N LYS A 85 24.05 -13.73 -0.51
CA LYS A 85 23.04 -14.33 0.35
C LYS A 85 23.50 -14.47 1.82
N LYS A 86 24.78 -14.75 2.05
CA LYS A 86 25.34 -14.91 3.42
C LYS A 86 25.43 -13.61 4.20
N ILE A 87 25.50 -12.47 3.50
CA ILE A 87 25.57 -11.14 4.13
C ILE A 87 24.24 -10.38 4.06
N ALA A 88 23.19 -11.03 3.53
CA ALA A 88 21.87 -10.45 3.43
C ALA A 88 21.39 -10.01 4.82
N THR A 89 20.92 -8.77 4.89
CA THR A 89 20.37 -8.16 6.10
C THR A 89 18.86 -8.24 6.14
N TYR A 90 18.24 -8.53 5.00
CA TYR A 90 16.81 -8.63 4.86
C TYR A 90 16.45 -9.57 3.71
N GLN A 91 15.36 -10.31 3.87
CA GLN A 91 14.83 -11.21 2.86
C GLN A 91 13.31 -11.11 2.77
N THR A 92 12.78 -11.20 1.56
CA THR A 92 11.34 -11.28 1.32
C THR A 92 11.07 -12.13 0.10
N LYS A 93 9.94 -12.83 0.07
CA LYS A 93 9.53 -13.54 -1.13
C LYS A 93 9.11 -12.56 -2.23
N VAL A 94 9.30 -12.99 -3.47
CA VAL A 94 8.87 -12.29 -4.68
C VAL A 94 8.01 -13.24 -5.50
N CYS A 95 7.21 -12.70 -6.42
CA CYS A 95 6.53 -13.56 -7.36
C CYS A 95 7.50 -14.28 -8.32
N PRO A 96 7.23 -15.55 -8.71
CA PRO A 96 8.11 -16.29 -9.61
C PRO A 96 8.40 -15.55 -10.93
N ALA A 97 7.37 -14.92 -11.50
CA ALA A 97 7.52 -14.12 -12.72
C ALA A 97 8.47 -12.92 -12.54
N MET A 98 8.70 -12.43 -11.31
CA MET A 98 9.70 -11.42 -11.01
C MET A 98 11.10 -12.00 -10.88
N GLY A 99 11.24 -13.21 -10.35
CA GLY A 99 12.50 -13.97 -10.40
C GLY A 99 12.95 -14.20 -11.84
N ASP A 100 12.04 -14.67 -12.69
CA ASP A 100 12.28 -14.85 -14.13
C ASP A 100 12.63 -13.54 -14.83
N GLU A 101 11.87 -12.48 -14.56
CA GLU A 101 12.14 -11.15 -15.13
C GLU A 101 13.53 -10.65 -14.72
N PHE A 102 13.89 -10.78 -13.44
CA PHE A 102 15.17 -10.36 -12.90
C PHE A 102 16.31 -11.13 -13.54
N ALA A 103 16.23 -12.47 -13.59
CA ALA A 103 17.24 -13.30 -14.24
C ALA A 103 17.39 -13.00 -15.74
N ALA A 104 16.29 -12.68 -16.43
CA ALA A 104 16.29 -12.38 -17.85
C ALA A 104 16.91 -11.01 -18.17
N LYS A 105 16.75 -10.01 -17.28
CA LYS A 105 17.10 -8.59 -17.55
C LYS A 105 18.33 -8.08 -16.80
N LEU A 106 18.71 -8.68 -15.68
CA LEU A 106 19.89 -8.27 -14.91
C LEU A 106 21.15 -8.38 -15.79
N GLY A 107 21.98 -7.34 -15.79
CA GLY A 107 23.23 -7.32 -16.56
C GLY A 107 23.06 -7.23 -18.08
N LYS A 108 21.90 -6.76 -18.57
CA LYS A 108 21.64 -6.57 -20.01
C LYS A 108 21.18 -5.14 -20.32
N ALA A 109 21.64 -4.59 -21.45
CA ALA A 109 21.12 -3.34 -21.98
C ALA A 109 19.73 -3.56 -22.61
N VAL A 110 18.76 -2.66 -22.35
CA VAL A 110 17.36 -2.86 -22.77
C VAL A 110 17.14 -2.46 -24.23
N GLN A 111 17.82 -1.43 -24.73
CA GLN A 111 17.90 -1.02 -26.13
C GLN A 111 18.80 0.23 -26.22
N SER A 112 19.57 0.36 -27.31
CA SER A 112 20.06 1.66 -27.77
C SER A 112 18.91 2.32 -28.51
N GLU A 113 18.50 3.54 -28.15
CA GLU A 113 17.58 4.30 -29.01
C GLU A 113 18.13 4.34 -30.44
N SER A 114 17.27 4.15 -31.45
CA SER A 114 17.65 4.23 -32.86
C SER A 114 18.29 5.58 -33.15
N LYS A 115 19.45 5.54 -33.83
CA LYS A 115 20.20 6.70 -34.33
C LYS A 115 19.29 7.68 -35.08
N GLY A 116 18.85 8.74 -34.41
CA GLY A 116 18.62 10.01 -35.08
C GLY A 116 19.97 10.53 -35.58
N LYS A 117 20.02 11.06 -36.80
CA LYS A 117 21.23 11.28 -37.63
C LYS A 117 22.48 11.92 -36.97
N ASN A 118 22.47 12.42 -35.73
CA ASN A 118 23.65 13.02 -35.06
C ASN A 118 23.61 12.96 -33.51
N LYS A 119 23.15 11.88 -32.87
CA LYS A 119 23.31 11.68 -31.41
C LYS A 119 23.67 10.23 -31.08
N GLU A 120 24.72 10.02 -30.29
CA GLU A 120 25.00 8.72 -29.66
C GLU A 120 23.77 8.28 -28.86
N GLY A 121 23.27 7.08 -29.14
CA GLY A 121 22.05 6.57 -28.51
C GLY A 121 22.27 6.36 -27.02
N ARG A 122 21.42 6.98 -26.19
CA ARG A 122 21.49 6.78 -24.74
C ARG A 122 21.07 5.35 -24.42
N LYS A 123 21.91 4.61 -23.68
CA LYS A 123 21.56 3.26 -23.20
C LYS A 123 20.51 3.42 -22.10
N VAL A 124 19.30 2.92 -22.33
CA VAL A 124 18.26 2.90 -21.30
C VAL A 124 18.39 1.59 -20.52
N PHE A 125 18.63 1.71 -19.22
CA PHE A 125 18.79 0.57 -18.32
C PHE A 125 17.45 0.15 -17.72
N ASN A 126 17.25 -1.15 -17.52
CA ASN A 126 16.10 -1.62 -16.77
C ASN A 126 16.33 -1.30 -15.30
N LYS A 127 15.47 -0.47 -14.70
CA LYS A 127 15.67 -0.03 -13.33
C LYS A 127 15.53 -1.17 -12.33
N LEU A 128 14.67 -2.18 -12.60
CA LEU A 128 14.36 -3.31 -11.70
C LEU A 128 14.00 -2.95 -10.24
N ILE A 129 13.90 -1.66 -9.94
CA ILE A 129 13.57 -1.07 -8.63
C ILE A 129 12.27 -1.68 -8.07
N ILE A 130 12.31 -1.94 -6.77
CA ILE A 130 11.17 -2.37 -5.97
C ILE A 130 11.00 -1.36 -4.83
N GLU A 131 9.83 -0.72 -4.74
CA GLU A 131 9.55 0.21 -3.64
C GLU A 131 9.38 -0.56 -2.32
N ARG A 132 10.13 -0.13 -1.30
CA ARG A 132 10.12 -0.75 0.04
C ARG A 132 8.97 -0.21 0.88
N SER A 133 8.37 -1.07 1.70
CA SER A 133 7.35 -0.66 2.67
C SER A 133 7.98 -0.10 3.94
N SER A 134 7.18 0.55 4.78
CA SER A 134 7.62 1.10 6.06
C SER A 134 8.10 0.00 6.99
N TYR A 135 9.33 0.17 7.47
CA TYR A 135 10.03 -0.82 8.27
C TYR A 135 10.82 -0.15 9.40
N LEU A 136 11.10 -0.91 10.45
CA LEU A 136 11.91 -0.49 11.58
C LEU A 136 13.39 -0.69 11.22
N PRO A 137 14.21 0.37 11.13
CA PRO A 137 15.55 0.30 10.54
C PRO A 137 16.49 -0.73 11.17
N PHE A 138 16.39 -0.94 12.48
CA PHE A 138 17.28 -1.84 13.21
C PHE A 138 16.83 -3.30 13.19
N GLN A 139 15.52 -3.54 13.03
CA GLN A 139 14.93 -4.89 13.08
C GLN A 139 14.61 -5.42 11.67
N ASN A 140 14.59 -4.55 10.65
CA ASN A 140 14.04 -4.83 9.32
C ASN A 140 12.60 -5.37 9.32
N ASN A 141 11.88 -5.22 10.43
CA ASN A 141 10.52 -5.66 10.56
C ASN A 141 9.57 -4.55 10.10
N LEU A 142 8.47 -4.94 9.45
CA LEU A 142 7.48 -3.99 8.95
C LEU A 142 6.71 -3.36 10.12
N TYR A 143 6.31 -2.11 9.95
CA TYR A 143 5.36 -1.45 10.85
C TYR A 143 4.40 -0.59 10.06
N ILE A 144 3.27 -0.24 10.66
CA ILE A 144 2.29 0.66 10.06
C ILE A 144 2.34 1.99 10.82
N PRO A 145 2.80 3.10 10.19
CA PRO A 145 2.76 4.41 10.82
C PRO A 145 1.34 4.79 11.22
N GLY A 146 1.17 5.29 12.45
CA GLY A 146 -0.11 5.74 13.00
C GLY A 146 -0.69 6.90 12.20
N SER A 147 0.16 7.71 11.56
CA SER A 147 -0.26 8.73 10.60
C SER A 147 -1.04 8.18 9.40
N SER A 148 -0.71 6.97 8.93
CA SER A 148 -1.42 6.31 7.82
C SER A 148 -2.83 5.90 8.23
N VAL A 149 -2.97 5.31 9.41
CA VAL A 149 -4.28 4.90 9.97
C VAL A 149 -5.11 6.13 10.34
N LYS A 150 -4.49 7.13 10.96
CA LYS A 150 -5.15 8.39 11.32
C LYS A 150 -5.66 9.12 10.08
N GLY A 151 -4.88 9.19 9.00
CA GLY A 151 -5.32 9.80 7.74
C GLY A 151 -6.55 9.13 7.13
N ALA A 152 -6.62 7.79 7.20
CA ALA A 152 -7.78 7.02 6.78
C ALA A 152 -9.03 7.32 7.65
N ILE A 153 -8.86 7.32 8.97
CA ILE A 153 -9.93 7.70 9.92
C ILE A 153 -10.44 9.13 9.64
N VAL A 154 -9.54 10.10 9.54
CA VAL A 154 -9.87 11.52 9.26
C VAL A 154 -10.67 11.64 7.97
N THR A 155 -10.24 10.97 6.90
CA THR A 155 -10.92 11.01 5.60
C THR A 155 -12.36 10.52 5.70
N SER A 156 -12.59 9.40 6.40
CA SER A 156 -13.93 8.83 6.56
C SER A 156 -14.87 9.72 7.38
N ILE A 157 -14.34 10.41 8.39
CA ILE A 157 -15.12 11.31 9.26
C ILE A 157 -15.44 12.60 8.54
N LEU A 158 -14.48 13.18 7.82
CA LEU A 158 -14.71 14.36 7.00
C LEU A 158 -15.72 14.10 5.88
N ASP A 159 -15.70 12.90 5.28
CA ASP A 159 -16.75 12.49 4.34
C ASP A 159 -18.14 12.53 5.01
N PHE A 160 -18.27 11.99 6.22
CA PHE A 160 -19.52 12.03 6.96
C PHE A 160 -19.98 13.47 7.29
N LEU A 161 -19.07 14.32 7.76
CA LEU A 161 -19.38 15.71 8.12
C LEU A 161 -19.80 16.53 6.89
N SER A 162 -19.07 16.39 5.77
CA SER A 162 -19.36 17.12 4.53
C SER A 162 -20.75 16.83 3.92
N ARG A 163 -21.36 15.68 4.26
CA ARG A 163 -22.72 15.33 3.83
C ARG A 163 -23.78 16.26 4.42
N LYS A 164 -23.53 16.84 5.59
CA LYS A 164 -24.47 17.74 6.30
C LYS A 164 -24.46 19.18 5.79
N GLU A 165 -23.48 19.55 4.97
CA GLU A 165 -23.31 20.91 4.46
C GLU A 165 -24.04 21.14 3.14
N ASP A 166 -24.28 22.39 2.78
CA ASP A 166 -24.72 22.74 1.44
C ASP A 166 -23.54 22.75 0.43
N ILE A 167 -23.83 22.51 -0.84
CA ILE A 167 -22.98 21.83 -1.86
C ILE A 167 -21.67 22.55 -2.31
N ARG A 168 -21.16 23.60 -1.63
CA ARG A 168 -20.19 24.55 -2.25
C ARG A 168 -18.78 24.71 -1.65
N LEU A 169 -18.37 24.00 -0.60
CA LEU A 169 -17.03 24.19 -0.01
C LEU A 169 -15.95 23.37 -0.76
N ARG A 170 -14.78 23.96 -1.05
CA ARG A 170 -13.63 23.24 -1.63
C ARG A 170 -12.98 22.35 -0.55
N ASP A 171 -12.18 21.34 -0.95
CA ASP A 171 -11.45 20.43 -0.03
C ASP A 171 -10.67 21.19 1.06
N ASN A 172 -9.93 22.25 0.68
CA ASN A 172 -9.20 23.08 1.63
C ASN A 172 -10.13 23.86 2.58
N ASP A 173 -11.28 24.32 2.10
CA ASP A 173 -12.24 25.06 2.92
C ASP A 173 -12.94 24.12 3.92
N LEU A 174 -13.21 22.86 3.54
CA LEU A 174 -13.70 21.80 4.45
C LEU A 174 -12.67 21.42 5.50
N LYS A 175 -11.41 21.22 5.10
CA LYS A 175 -10.31 20.95 6.03
C LYS A 175 -10.14 22.12 6.99
N GLN A 176 -10.11 23.35 6.50
CA GLN A 176 -10.03 24.52 7.35
C GLN A 176 -11.25 24.66 8.28
N LYS A 177 -12.46 24.33 7.83
CA LYS A 177 -13.69 24.39 8.64
C LYS A 177 -13.75 23.32 9.73
N TYR A 178 -13.47 22.05 9.41
CA TYR A 178 -13.65 20.92 10.34
C TYR A 178 -12.38 20.46 11.03
N VAL A 179 -11.22 20.71 10.42
CA VAL A 179 -9.90 20.38 10.99
C VAL A 179 -9.24 21.64 11.56
N GLY A 180 -9.56 22.85 11.09
CA GLY A 180 -9.03 24.09 11.64
C GLY A 180 -7.51 24.23 11.50
N SER A 181 -6.94 25.14 12.30
CA SER A 181 -5.53 25.10 12.68
C SER A 181 -5.28 23.91 13.62
N PHE A 182 -4.03 23.45 13.75
CA PHE A 182 -3.67 22.31 14.59
C PHE A 182 -4.26 22.38 16.02
N GLU A 183 -4.28 23.57 16.61
CA GLU A 183 -4.79 23.86 17.96
C GLU A 183 -6.30 23.64 18.12
N ASN A 184 -7.07 23.89 17.04
CA ASN A 184 -8.53 23.83 17.03
C ASN A 184 -9.06 22.55 16.39
N SER A 185 -8.17 21.63 15.99
CA SER A 185 -8.55 20.42 15.31
C SER A 185 -9.20 19.42 16.25
N PHE A 186 -10.41 18.95 15.91
CA PHE A 186 -11.02 17.78 16.55
C PHE A 186 -10.05 16.58 16.58
N PHE A 187 -9.29 16.40 15.50
CA PHE A 187 -8.36 15.30 15.36
C PHE A 187 -7.09 15.46 16.21
N SER A 188 -6.90 16.61 16.88
CA SER A 188 -5.88 16.74 17.92
C SER A 188 -6.22 15.89 19.16
N LEU A 189 -7.51 15.62 19.41
CA LEU A 189 -8.00 14.80 20.53
C LEU A 189 -7.85 13.29 20.28
N VAL A 190 -7.71 12.89 19.02
CA VAL A 190 -7.47 11.49 18.63
C VAL A 190 -5.95 11.27 18.53
N LYS A 191 -5.36 10.72 19.58
CA LYS A 191 -3.95 10.29 19.56
C LYS A 191 -3.91 8.83 19.12
N LEU A 192 -3.10 8.54 18.12
CA LEU A 192 -2.94 7.20 17.58
C LEU A 192 -1.46 6.88 17.57
N SER A 193 -1.08 5.77 18.20
CA SER A 193 0.29 5.28 18.13
C SER A 193 0.59 4.71 16.74
N ASP A 194 1.87 4.51 16.46
CA ASP A 194 2.26 3.60 15.40
C ASP A 194 1.81 2.17 15.74
N PHE A 195 1.52 1.41 14.69
CA PHE A 195 1.12 0.02 14.77
C PHE A 195 2.37 -0.84 14.62
N MET A 196 2.85 -1.35 15.75
CA MET A 196 4.05 -2.15 15.88
C MET A 196 3.74 -3.63 15.69
N PRO A 197 4.66 -4.44 15.14
CA PRO A 197 4.47 -5.88 15.01
C PRO A 197 4.25 -6.55 16.37
N THR A 198 3.28 -7.46 16.47
CA THR A 198 2.90 -8.12 17.74
C THR A 198 3.73 -9.35 18.10
N GLY A 199 4.39 -9.96 17.11
CA GLY A 199 5.22 -11.15 17.26
C GLY A 199 6.55 -11.03 16.51
N GLN A 200 7.19 -12.17 16.23
CA GLN A 200 8.36 -12.21 15.34
C GLN A 200 7.96 -11.93 13.88
N ASP A 201 8.95 -11.58 13.08
CA ASP A 201 8.96 -11.10 11.68
C ASP A 201 7.63 -11.16 10.92
N ILE A 202 7.12 -9.97 10.57
CA ILE A 202 5.96 -9.83 9.70
C ILE A 202 6.32 -10.27 8.28
N SER A 203 5.54 -11.19 7.72
CA SER A 203 5.71 -11.60 6.33
C SER A 203 5.39 -10.44 5.37
N SER A 204 6.28 -10.27 4.40
CA SER A 204 6.07 -9.46 3.21
C SER A 204 6.17 -10.29 1.94
N TYR A 205 5.60 -9.75 0.88
CA TYR A 205 5.68 -10.30 -0.46
C TYR A 205 5.76 -9.19 -1.50
N VAL A 206 6.63 -9.34 -2.50
CA VAL A 206 6.77 -8.36 -3.58
C VAL A 206 5.80 -8.67 -4.71
N TYR A 207 4.90 -7.73 -4.97
CA TYR A 207 3.91 -7.82 -6.04
C TYR A 207 4.25 -6.88 -7.21
N TYR A 208 3.77 -7.24 -8.41
CA TYR A 208 3.49 -6.25 -9.43
C TYR A 208 2.22 -5.48 -9.08
N ILE A 209 2.24 -4.16 -9.23
CA ILE A 209 1.09 -3.30 -9.04
C ILE A 209 0.65 -2.80 -10.41
N VAL A 210 -0.46 -3.38 -10.87
CA VAL A 210 -1.00 -3.18 -12.22
C VAL A 210 -2.16 -2.18 -12.19
N ASN A 211 -2.24 -1.32 -13.20
CA ASN A 211 -3.31 -0.34 -13.34
C ASN A 211 -4.32 -0.81 -14.39
N LYS A 212 -5.57 -1.02 -13.99
CA LYS A 212 -6.64 -1.53 -14.87
C LYS A 212 -7.73 -0.50 -15.07
N LYS A 213 -8.29 -0.44 -16.27
CA LYS A 213 -9.45 0.40 -16.59
C LYS A 213 -10.70 -0.14 -15.90
N LYS A 214 -11.57 0.74 -15.40
CA LYS A 214 -12.86 0.35 -14.81
C LYS A 214 -13.96 0.06 -15.85
N LYS A 215 -13.73 0.38 -17.12
CA LYS A 215 -14.66 0.14 -18.22
C LYS A 215 -13.91 -0.53 -19.36
N GLN A 216 -14.52 -1.56 -19.93
CA GLN A 216 -14.03 -2.18 -21.15
C GLN A 216 -14.23 -1.21 -22.32
N SER A 217 -13.21 -1.07 -23.16
CA SER A 217 -13.34 -0.29 -24.39
C SER A 217 -14.15 -1.09 -25.41
N THR A 218 -15.00 -0.43 -26.17
CA THR A 218 -15.69 -1.03 -27.32
C THR A 218 -14.73 -1.46 -28.43
N GLU A 219 -13.52 -0.87 -28.46
CA GLU A 219 -12.52 -1.09 -29.51
C GLU A 219 -11.40 -2.08 -29.11
N SER A 220 -11.30 -2.47 -27.85
CA SER A 220 -10.22 -3.36 -27.39
C SER A 220 -10.58 -4.14 -26.14
N THR A 221 -10.25 -5.42 -26.13
CA THR A 221 -10.29 -6.28 -24.93
C THR A 221 -9.22 -5.93 -23.89
N ASN A 222 -8.25 -5.07 -24.25
CA ASN A 222 -7.16 -4.69 -23.36
C ASN A 222 -7.63 -3.76 -22.21
N MET A 223 -7.60 -4.32 -21.00
CA MET A 223 -7.95 -3.64 -19.76
C MET A 223 -6.81 -2.83 -19.13
N ASP A 224 -5.59 -2.90 -19.67
CA ASP A 224 -4.44 -2.14 -19.17
C ASP A 224 -4.68 -0.64 -19.33
N ALA A 225 -4.54 0.09 -18.23
CA ALA A 225 -4.43 1.54 -18.23
C ALA A 225 -3.00 1.96 -18.58
N LYS A 226 -2.84 3.23 -19.00
CA LYS A 226 -1.51 3.79 -19.25
C LYS A 226 -0.75 3.99 -17.94
N GLY A 227 0.53 3.71 -17.96
CA GLY A 227 1.45 3.90 -16.84
C GLY A 227 2.39 2.70 -16.70
N PRO A 228 3.55 2.87 -16.06
CA PRO A 228 4.44 1.75 -15.78
C PRO A 228 3.80 0.83 -14.74
N THR A 229 3.91 -0.48 -14.94
CA THR A 229 3.74 -1.44 -13.84
C THR A 229 4.87 -1.19 -12.84
N VAL A 230 4.52 -1.00 -11.58
CA VAL A 230 5.49 -0.80 -10.50
C VAL A 230 5.61 -2.07 -9.65
N ARG A 231 6.75 -2.26 -8.99
CA ARG A 231 6.98 -3.38 -8.06
C ARG A 231 6.99 -2.83 -6.65
N ARG A 232 6.26 -3.46 -5.75
CA ARG A 232 6.16 -3.03 -4.36
C ARG A 232 6.27 -4.21 -3.42
N GLU A 233 7.10 -4.04 -2.41
CA GLU A 233 6.98 -4.86 -1.21
C GLU A 233 5.67 -4.53 -0.50
N CYS A 234 4.85 -5.53 -0.24
CA CYS A 234 3.61 -5.38 0.51
C CYS A 234 3.68 -6.25 1.76
N ILE A 235 3.11 -5.77 2.86
CA ILE A 235 2.72 -6.60 3.99
C ILE A 235 1.76 -7.68 3.47
N SER A 236 2.08 -8.94 3.73
CA SER A 236 1.24 -10.08 3.35
C SER A 236 -0.07 -10.07 4.15
N PHE A 237 -1.17 -10.41 3.49
CA PHE A 237 -2.45 -10.62 4.16
C PHE A 237 -2.53 -12.00 4.78
N GLY A 238 -3.51 -12.21 5.68
CA GLY A 238 -3.64 -13.48 6.38
C GLY A 238 -2.71 -13.60 7.60
N GLN A 239 -2.37 -12.48 8.25
CA GLN A 239 -1.55 -12.49 9.47
C GLN A 239 -2.40 -11.98 10.64
N TYR A 240 -2.86 -12.91 11.49
CA TYR A 240 -3.79 -12.59 12.59
C TYR A 240 -3.15 -11.63 13.59
N ARG A 241 -3.82 -10.49 13.85
CA ARG A 241 -3.33 -9.44 14.75
C ARG A 241 -1.86 -9.09 14.51
N ALA A 242 -1.44 -9.04 13.25
CA ALA A 242 -0.06 -8.79 12.86
C ALA A 242 0.53 -7.53 13.51
N PHE A 243 -0.28 -6.50 13.74
CA PHE A 243 0.16 -5.26 14.36
C PHE A 243 -0.72 -4.84 15.53
N TYR A 244 -0.10 -4.15 16.49
CA TYR A 244 -0.73 -3.56 17.66
C TYR A 244 -0.47 -2.07 17.71
N GLY A 245 -1.52 -1.31 17.99
CA GLY A 245 -1.43 0.11 18.30
C GLY A 245 -2.42 0.48 19.40
N GLU A 246 -2.31 1.71 19.87
CA GLU A 246 -3.19 2.30 20.87
C GLU A 246 -3.81 3.58 20.35
N LEU A 247 -5.07 3.77 20.68
CA LEU A 247 -5.81 5.01 20.41
C LEU A 247 -6.25 5.62 21.74
N SER A 248 -5.83 6.86 21.98
CA SER A 248 -6.34 7.67 23.08
C SER A 248 -7.28 8.74 22.55
N LEU A 249 -8.51 8.75 23.07
CA LEU A 249 -9.45 9.85 22.89
C LEU A 249 -9.39 10.74 24.12
N TRP A 250 -9.00 11.98 23.92
CA TRP A 250 -8.99 12.98 24.98
C TRP A 250 -10.40 13.51 25.17
N ASP A 251 -10.87 13.49 26.41
CA ASP A 251 -12.10 14.17 26.77
C ASP A 251 -11.79 15.67 26.76
N ASP A 252 -12.52 16.42 25.95
CA ASP A 252 -12.42 17.87 25.90
C ASP A 252 -13.83 18.43 25.86
N ASP A 253 -14.09 19.43 26.69
CA ASP A 253 -15.31 20.24 26.66
C ASP A 253 -15.37 21.11 25.38
N LYS A 254 -14.40 20.98 24.46
CA LYS A 254 -14.38 21.66 23.16
C LYS A 254 -15.65 21.41 22.36
N VAL A 255 -16.40 22.49 22.24
CA VAL A 255 -17.59 22.61 21.41
C VAL A 255 -17.18 23.00 19.99
N ILE A 256 -17.51 22.20 18.98
CA ILE A 256 -17.40 22.61 17.57
C ILE A 256 -18.74 23.23 17.16
N GLU A 257 -18.74 24.53 16.83
CA GLU A 257 -19.95 25.28 16.41
C GLU A 257 -21.17 25.12 17.34
N GLY A 258 -20.98 25.29 18.65
CA GLY A 258 -22.10 25.20 19.61
C GLY A 258 -22.65 23.78 19.86
N LYS A 259 -22.07 22.73 19.25
CA LYS A 259 -22.51 21.34 19.43
C LYS A 259 -21.44 20.52 20.16
N PRO A 260 -21.78 19.86 21.29
CA PRO A 260 -20.88 18.87 21.86
C PRO A 260 -20.70 17.76 20.82
N VAL A 261 -19.46 17.49 20.44
CA VAL A 261 -19.15 16.33 19.61
C VAL A 261 -19.23 15.10 20.51
N ASN A 262 -20.45 14.69 20.85
CA ASN A 262 -20.71 13.44 21.54
C ASN A 262 -20.56 12.29 20.53
N LEU A 263 -19.34 12.10 20.04
CA LEU A 263 -18.94 10.93 19.26
C LEU A 263 -18.34 9.94 20.26
N SER A 264 -19.20 9.13 20.89
CA SER A 264 -18.71 7.91 21.54
C SER A 264 -17.85 7.12 20.55
N PHE A 265 -16.77 6.49 21.04
CA PHE A 265 -15.83 5.78 20.18
C PHE A 265 -16.54 4.73 19.30
N SER A 266 -17.55 4.03 19.85
CA SER A 266 -18.39 3.11 19.08
C SER A 266 -19.11 3.78 17.91
N ASN A 267 -19.65 4.99 18.09
CA ASN A 267 -20.29 5.73 17.00
C ASN A 267 -19.27 6.16 15.93
N LEU A 268 -18.04 6.51 16.33
CA LEU A 268 -16.96 6.78 15.38
C LEU A 268 -16.67 5.55 14.52
N CYS A 269 -16.57 4.39 15.17
CA CYS A 269 -16.26 3.13 14.52
C CYS A 269 -17.32 2.73 13.50
N LYS A 270 -18.60 2.88 13.86
CA LYS A 270 -19.73 2.62 12.94
C LYS A 270 -19.67 3.50 11.68
N ARG A 271 -19.29 4.77 11.82
CA ARG A 271 -19.15 5.71 10.68
C ARG A 271 -17.98 5.35 9.77
N ILE A 272 -16.84 4.99 10.36
CA ILE A 272 -15.67 4.49 9.62
C ILE A 272 -16.07 3.25 8.82
N ASN A 273 -16.77 2.30 9.44
CA ASN A 273 -17.26 1.09 8.79
C ASN A 273 -18.22 1.40 7.65
N GLU A 274 -19.20 2.29 7.83
CA GLU A 274 -20.12 2.70 6.75
C GLU A 274 -19.36 3.30 5.54
N PHE A 275 -18.32 4.09 5.80
CA PHE A 275 -17.50 4.67 4.75
C PHE A 275 -16.79 3.59 3.92
N TYR A 276 -16.02 2.75 4.60
CA TYR A 276 -15.17 1.74 3.96
C TYR A 276 -15.95 0.55 3.40
N TRP A 277 -17.02 0.12 4.06
CA TRP A 277 -17.89 -0.95 3.56
C TRP A 277 -18.48 -0.61 2.20
N ASN A 278 -19.00 0.62 2.04
CA ASN A 278 -19.56 1.07 0.76
C ASN A 278 -18.51 1.09 -0.35
N GLN A 279 -17.26 1.44 -0.05
CA GLN A 279 -16.18 1.40 -1.03
C GLN A 279 -15.81 -0.03 -1.41
N LEU A 280 -15.65 -0.91 -0.41
CA LEU A 280 -15.33 -2.32 -0.60
C LEU A 280 -16.38 -2.97 -1.52
N ILE A 281 -17.67 -2.82 -1.21
CA ILE A 281 -18.74 -3.42 -2.00
C ILE A 281 -18.79 -2.89 -3.43
N LYS A 282 -18.56 -1.58 -3.63
CA LYS A 282 -18.48 -0.99 -4.98
C LYS A 282 -17.30 -1.56 -5.78
N GLU A 283 -16.12 -1.60 -5.17
CA GLU A 283 -14.91 -2.15 -5.77
C GLU A 283 -15.08 -3.64 -6.09
N PHE A 284 -15.60 -4.41 -5.14
CA PHE A 284 -15.84 -5.84 -5.29
C PHE A 284 -16.83 -6.15 -6.43
N LYS A 285 -17.97 -5.43 -6.49
CA LYS A 285 -18.94 -5.57 -7.59
C LYS A 285 -18.32 -5.25 -8.94
N LEU A 286 -17.51 -4.19 -9.02
CA LEU A 286 -16.84 -3.78 -10.23
C LEU A 286 -15.84 -4.85 -10.70
N LEU A 287 -14.92 -5.28 -9.82
CA LEU A 287 -13.87 -6.22 -10.16
C LEU A 287 -14.43 -7.61 -10.48
N ASN A 288 -15.50 -8.02 -9.80
CA ASN A 288 -16.23 -9.24 -10.11
C ASN A 288 -16.91 -9.18 -11.49
N LYS A 289 -17.56 -8.04 -11.82
CA LYS A 289 -18.16 -7.84 -13.15
C LYS A 289 -17.13 -7.92 -14.28
N LEU A 290 -15.89 -7.51 -14.00
CA LEU A 290 -14.79 -7.53 -14.95
C LEU A 290 -13.99 -8.84 -14.94
N ASN A 291 -14.37 -9.84 -14.14
CA ASN A 291 -13.65 -11.10 -13.96
C ASN A 291 -12.16 -10.94 -13.61
N MET A 292 -11.83 -9.91 -12.83
CA MET A 292 -10.45 -9.58 -12.47
C MET A 292 -10.00 -10.22 -11.15
N LEU A 293 -10.95 -10.49 -10.24
CA LEU A 293 -10.62 -10.92 -8.88
C LEU A 293 -10.02 -12.32 -8.84
N ASP A 294 -9.08 -12.50 -7.93
CA ASP A 294 -8.71 -13.82 -7.44
C ASP A 294 -9.91 -14.53 -6.80
N ASN A 295 -10.20 -15.75 -7.26
CA ASN A 295 -11.39 -16.50 -6.85
C ASN A 295 -11.29 -17.01 -5.42
N ASP A 296 -10.10 -17.43 -4.99
CA ASP A 296 -9.90 -17.96 -3.64
C ASP A 296 -10.02 -16.82 -2.62
N TRP A 297 -9.34 -15.69 -2.90
CA TRP A 297 -9.48 -14.48 -2.09
C TRP A 297 -10.94 -14.01 -2.04
N LYS A 298 -11.65 -14.00 -3.18
CA LYS A 298 -13.06 -13.62 -3.27
C LYS A 298 -13.97 -14.51 -2.41
N ILE A 299 -13.77 -15.82 -2.43
CA ILE A 299 -14.57 -16.76 -1.63
C ILE A 299 -14.28 -16.54 -0.15
N HIS A 300 -13.00 -16.55 0.23
CA HIS A 300 -12.59 -16.41 1.62
C HIS A 300 -13.02 -15.08 2.23
N ILE A 301 -12.92 -13.98 1.49
CA ILE A 301 -13.29 -12.66 2.01
C ILE A 301 -14.81 -12.51 2.20
N ASN A 302 -15.64 -13.10 1.33
CA ASN A 302 -17.08 -13.11 1.51
C ASN A 302 -17.48 -13.89 2.76
N THR A 303 -16.87 -15.06 2.98
CA THR A 303 -17.11 -15.86 4.20
C THR A 303 -16.73 -15.05 5.45
N LEU A 304 -15.54 -14.47 5.47
CA LEU A 304 -15.08 -13.64 6.59
C LEU A 304 -16.08 -12.53 6.91
N PHE A 305 -16.52 -11.77 5.89
CA PHE A 305 -17.44 -10.66 6.13
C PHE A 305 -18.81 -11.11 6.60
N ASN A 306 -19.32 -12.26 6.16
CA ASN A 306 -20.56 -12.81 6.70
C ASN A 306 -20.45 -13.08 8.21
N ASP A 307 -19.29 -13.60 8.66
CA ASP A 307 -19.07 -13.96 10.06
C ASP A 307 -18.85 -12.74 10.97
N ILE A 308 -18.16 -11.70 10.48
CA ILE A 308 -17.80 -10.53 11.29
C ILE A 308 -18.75 -9.34 11.14
N PHE A 309 -19.74 -9.39 10.25
CA PHE A 309 -20.61 -8.24 9.92
C PHE A 309 -21.29 -7.62 11.14
N ASN A 310 -21.79 -8.44 12.06
CA ASN A 310 -22.45 -7.96 13.28
C ASN A 310 -21.45 -7.27 14.22
N LYS A 311 -20.24 -7.81 14.37
CA LYS A 311 -19.15 -7.19 15.15
C LYS A 311 -18.74 -5.83 14.56
N MET A 312 -18.76 -5.69 13.23
CA MET A 312 -18.56 -4.41 12.57
C MET A 312 -19.70 -3.42 12.83
N LYS A 313 -20.97 -3.86 12.81
CA LYS A 313 -22.13 -3.02 13.15
C LYS A 313 -22.12 -2.54 14.59
N GLU A 314 -21.61 -3.35 15.51
CA GLU A 314 -21.44 -3.00 16.92
C GLU A 314 -20.28 -2.03 17.16
N GLY A 315 -19.36 -1.90 16.18
CA GLY A 315 -18.15 -1.09 16.29
C GLY A 315 -17.03 -1.78 17.09
N LYS A 316 -17.05 -3.12 17.19
CA LYS A 316 -15.98 -3.93 17.79
C LYS A 316 -14.84 -4.24 16.81
N ILE A 317 -15.16 -4.24 15.51
CA ILE A 317 -14.19 -4.43 14.42
C ILE A 317 -14.34 -3.28 13.43
N LEU A 318 -13.23 -2.67 13.06
CA LEU A 318 -13.14 -1.66 12.01
C LEU A 318 -12.68 -2.29 10.70
N LEU A 319 -13.33 -1.92 9.60
CA LEU A 319 -12.80 -2.07 8.26
C LEU A 319 -12.13 -0.77 7.84
N ILE A 320 -10.90 -0.87 7.36
CA ILE A 320 -10.12 0.29 6.92
C ILE A 320 -9.34 -0.03 5.64
N ARG A 321 -9.00 1.01 4.88
CA ARG A 321 -8.13 0.93 3.71
C ARG A 321 -6.90 1.81 3.88
N LEU A 322 -5.71 1.23 3.77
CA LEU A 322 -4.42 1.82 4.10
C LEU A 322 -3.44 1.76 2.92
N GLY A 323 -2.50 2.70 2.89
CA GLY A 323 -1.33 2.64 2.01
C GLY A 323 -1.46 3.36 0.66
N ARG A 324 -0.55 3.03 -0.26
CA ARG A 324 -0.52 3.56 -1.62
C ARG A 324 -1.39 2.73 -2.55
N ASN A 325 -1.74 3.32 -3.70
CA ASN A 325 -2.51 2.65 -4.76
C ASN A 325 -3.89 2.11 -4.32
N THR A 326 -4.49 2.69 -3.27
CA THR A 326 -5.84 2.35 -2.77
C THR A 326 -6.98 3.02 -3.55
N GLY A 327 -6.71 3.59 -4.73
CA GLY A 327 -7.66 4.43 -5.47
C GLY A 327 -7.79 5.85 -4.92
N ALA A 328 -8.26 6.77 -5.77
CA ALA A 328 -8.48 8.16 -5.38
C ALA A 328 -9.68 8.28 -4.42
N GLU A 329 -10.68 7.42 -4.60
CA GLU A 329 -11.93 7.37 -3.83
C GLU A 329 -11.70 7.03 -2.35
N ALA A 330 -10.66 6.26 -2.04
CA ALA A 330 -10.26 5.96 -0.67
C ALA A 330 -9.64 7.16 0.07
N LYS A 331 -9.27 8.21 -0.68
CA LYS A 331 -8.58 9.42 -0.19
C LYS A 331 -9.36 10.70 -0.48
N SER A 332 -10.59 10.58 -0.99
CA SER A 332 -11.42 11.71 -1.40
C SER A 332 -12.84 11.60 -0.85
N TYR A 333 -13.53 12.74 -0.75
CA TYR A 333 -14.92 12.80 -0.28
C TYR A 333 -15.89 12.27 -1.34
N ARG A 334 -16.93 11.53 -0.92
CA ARG A 334 -17.91 10.86 -1.79
C ARG A 334 -18.98 11.79 -2.35
N LYS A 335 -19.13 13.01 -1.83
CA LYS A 335 -20.16 13.95 -2.26
C LYS A 335 -19.78 14.62 -3.58
N ASP A 336 -20.70 14.59 -4.55
CA ASP A 336 -20.52 15.23 -5.85
C ASP A 336 -20.20 16.72 -5.69
N GLY A 337 -19.16 17.18 -6.39
CA GLY A 337 -18.70 18.58 -6.38
C GLY A 337 -17.54 18.90 -5.42
N PHE A 338 -17.23 18.05 -4.45
CA PHE A 338 -16.20 18.31 -3.44
C PHE A 338 -14.79 17.83 -3.81
N ALA A 339 -14.69 16.66 -4.45
CA ALA A 339 -13.45 16.15 -5.00
C ALA A 339 -13.56 16.08 -6.53
N LYS A 340 -12.76 16.88 -7.23
CA LYS A 340 -12.61 16.77 -8.69
C LYS A 340 -11.42 15.88 -8.98
N ILE A 341 -11.68 14.64 -9.38
CA ILE A 341 -10.62 13.77 -9.90
C ILE A 341 -10.31 14.24 -11.31
N GLU A 342 -9.09 14.74 -11.49
CA GLU A 342 -8.62 15.26 -12.76
C GLU A 342 -8.23 14.10 -13.68
N ILE A 343 -8.94 13.95 -14.80
CA ILE A 343 -8.66 12.94 -15.80
C ILE A 343 -7.81 13.56 -16.92
N ASN A 344 -6.55 13.14 -16.99
CA ASN A 344 -5.65 13.50 -18.08
C ASN A 344 -6.07 12.80 -19.38
N THR A 345 -6.72 13.52 -20.30
CA THR A 345 -7.10 13.01 -21.63
C THR A 345 -6.20 13.54 -22.75
N ARG A 346 -5.88 12.71 -23.75
CA ARG A 346 -5.04 13.09 -24.91
C ARG A 346 -5.63 14.25 -25.73
N LYS A 347 -6.96 14.39 -25.77
CA LYS A 347 -7.65 15.55 -26.34
C LYS A 347 -8.11 16.41 -25.17
N LYS A 348 -7.48 17.57 -25.00
CA LYS A 348 -7.96 18.62 -24.08
C LYS A 348 -9.12 19.31 -24.77
N SER A 349 -10.33 19.19 -24.23
CA SER A 349 -11.43 20.09 -24.61
C SER A 349 -11.10 21.46 -23.99
N ASN A 350 -10.91 22.48 -24.82
CA ASN A 350 -10.60 23.86 -24.39
C ASN A 350 -9.40 24.01 -23.44
N GLY A 351 -8.36 23.17 -23.58
CA GLY A 351 -7.14 23.28 -22.78
C GLY A 351 -7.26 22.81 -21.32
N LYS A 352 -8.44 22.34 -20.87
CA LYS A 352 -8.68 21.87 -19.50
C LYS A 352 -8.85 20.34 -19.45
N ASN A 353 -8.35 19.74 -18.39
CA ASN A 353 -8.57 18.32 -18.10
C ASN A 353 -10.03 18.07 -17.72
N LYS A 354 -10.54 16.88 -18.04
CA LYS A 354 -11.92 16.51 -17.71
C LYS A 354 -11.98 16.16 -16.22
N SER A 355 -12.82 16.84 -15.44
CA SER A 355 -13.09 16.45 -14.06
C SER A 355 -14.18 15.38 -14.00
N ALA A 356 -14.00 14.38 -13.13
CA ALA A 356 -15.04 13.39 -12.81
C ALA A 356 -15.15 13.18 -11.29
N SER A 357 -16.26 12.56 -10.87
CA SER A 357 -16.52 12.16 -9.48
C SER A 357 -15.82 10.84 -9.10
N GLU A 358 -15.37 10.05 -10.07
CA GLU A 358 -14.68 8.77 -9.86
C GLU A 358 -13.46 8.61 -10.77
N ALA A 359 -12.44 7.88 -10.31
CA ALA A 359 -11.29 7.55 -11.12
C ALA A 359 -11.66 6.55 -12.23
N THR A 360 -11.01 6.64 -13.38
CA THR A 360 -11.25 5.76 -14.53
C THR A 360 -10.48 4.44 -14.44
N THR A 361 -9.58 4.31 -13.48
CA THR A 361 -8.70 3.16 -13.31
C THR A 361 -8.66 2.68 -11.85
N VAL A 362 -8.24 1.44 -11.65
CA VAL A 362 -8.06 0.78 -10.36
C VAL A 362 -6.71 0.11 -10.33
N TRP A 363 -6.03 0.20 -9.20
CA TRP A 363 -4.73 -0.43 -8.98
C TRP A 363 -4.90 -1.71 -8.18
N LEU A 364 -4.24 -2.77 -8.63
CA LEU A 364 -4.38 -4.12 -8.06
C LEU A 364 -3.00 -4.78 -7.95
N SER A 365 -2.84 -5.69 -6.99
CA SER A 365 -1.66 -6.56 -6.94
C SER A 365 -1.82 -7.75 -7.88
N ALA A 366 -0.72 -8.12 -8.53
CA ALA A 366 -0.63 -9.23 -9.47
C ALA A 366 0.66 -10.03 -9.24
N GLU A 367 0.60 -11.34 -9.51
CA GLU A 367 1.78 -12.22 -9.59
C GLU A 367 2.55 -12.01 -10.90
N GLU A 368 1.90 -11.50 -11.95
CA GLU A 368 2.51 -11.26 -13.26
C GLU A 368 2.31 -9.82 -13.75
N GLN A 369 3.30 -9.31 -14.50
CA GLN A 369 3.30 -7.91 -14.97
C GLN A 369 2.10 -7.55 -15.85
N LYS A 370 1.56 -8.52 -16.62
CA LYS A 370 0.47 -8.33 -17.60
C LYS A 370 -0.78 -9.17 -17.29
N SER A 371 -0.98 -9.54 -16.03
CA SER A 371 -2.16 -10.32 -15.63
C SER A 371 -3.46 -9.50 -15.70
N ASN A 372 -4.56 -10.12 -16.14
CA ASN A 372 -5.90 -9.51 -16.21
C ASN A 372 -6.90 -10.15 -15.24
N ASP A 373 -6.52 -11.23 -14.57
CA ASP A 373 -7.30 -12.06 -13.67
C ASP A 373 -6.47 -12.39 -12.41
N LYS A 374 -7.05 -13.06 -11.41
CA LYS A 374 -6.33 -13.39 -10.17
C LYS A 374 -5.70 -12.17 -9.47
N LEU A 375 -6.36 -11.03 -9.60
CA LEU A 375 -5.92 -9.76 -9.04
C LEU A 375 -6.55 -9.54 -7.67
N ILE A 376 -5.79 -8.96 -6.75
CA ILE A 376 -6.26 -8.66 -5.39
C ILE A 376 -6.24 -7.13 -5.18
N PRO A 377 -7.30 -6.52 -4.62
CA PRO A 377 -7.31 -5.11 -4.29
C PRO A 377 -6.35 -4.78 -3.14
N LEU A 378 -5.74 -3.61 -3.17
CA LEU A 378 -4.73 -3.20 -2.19
C LEU A 378 -5.32 -2.51 -0.96
N GLY A 379 -4.67 -2.73 0.18
CA GLY A 379 -4.76 -1.88 1.37
C GLY A 379 -5.84 -2.25 2.38
N TRP A 380 -6.62 -3.30 2.19
CA TRP A 380 -7.72 -3.62 3.09
C TRP A 380 -7.20 -4.28 4.39
N ALA A 381 -7.68 -3.80 5.52
CA ALA A 381 -7.35 -4.33 6.85
C ALA A 381 -8.57 -4.32 7.78
N LEU A 382 -8.54 -5.20 8.78
CA LEU A 382 -9.44 -5.21 9.92
C LEU A 382 -8.69 -4.72 11.16
N ILE A 383 -9.35 -3.93 12.01
CA ILE A 383 -8.83 -3.56 13.33
C ILE A 383 -9.83 -4.01 14.40
N GLU A 384 -9.43 -4.94 15.24
CA GLU A 384 -10.19 -5.33 16.43
C GLU A 384 -9.95 -4.31 17.54
N ILE A 385 -11.02 -3.89 18.21
CA ILE A 385 -11.01 -2.88 19.27
C ILE A 385 -11.22 -3.56 20.62
N ASP A 386 -10.30 -3.31 21.55
CA ASP A 386 -10.34 -3.82 22.92
C ASP A 386 -10.76 -5.30 23.02
N PRO A 387 -10.17 -6.21 22.22
CA PRO A 387 -10.61 -7.58 22.24
C PRO A 387 -10.28 -8.22 23.60
N ILE A 388 -11.27 -8.90 24.18
CA ILE A 388 -11.11 -9.67 25.42
C ILE A 388 -10.51 -11.04 25.10
N GLU A 389 -10.93 -11.64 23.99
CA GLU A 389 -10.52 -12.97 23.54
C GLU A 389 -10.10 -12.93 22.07
N ASN A 390 -9.56 -14.05 21.56
CA ASN A 390 -9.28 -14.19 20.14
C ASN A 390 -10.59 -14.32 19.34
N ASP A 391 -10.59 -13.77 18.13
CA ASP A 391 -11.73 -13.85 17.20
C ASP A 391 -11.58 -15.10 16.33
N SER A 392 -12.35 -16.15 16.64
CA SER A 392 -12.30 -17.43 15.94
C SER A 392 -12.56 -17.30 14.44
N SER A 393 -13.44 -16.40 14.01
CA SER A 393 -13.78 -16.19 12.59
C SER A 393 -12.59 -15.63 11.81
N ILE A 394 -11.88 -14.65 12.39
CA ILE A 394 -10.68 -14.08 11.75
C ILE A 394 -9.54 -15.11 11.77
N GLN A 395 -9.36 -15.86 12.87
CA GLN A 395 -8.34 -16.91 12.94
C GLN A 395 -8.56 -18.02 11.92
N GLU A 396 -9.80 -18.49 11.78
CA GLU A 396 -10.17 -19.49 10.78
C GLU A 396 -9.91 -18.96 9.37
N TRP A 397 -10.29 -17.71 9.07
CA TRP A 397 -9.98 -17.09 7.79
C TRP A 397 -8.46 -17.02 7.54
N VAL A 398 -7.68 -16.61 8.54
CA VAL A 398 -6.21 -16.55 8.48
C VAL A 398 -5.62 -17.92 8.15
N SER A 399 -6.07 -18.99 8.79
CA SER A 399 -5.57 -20.35 8.54
C SER A 399 -5.82 -20.86 7.10
N LYS A 400 -6.75 -20.24 6.36
CA LYS A 400 -7.09 -20.57 4.98
C LYS A 400 -6.35 -19.70 3.96
N GLN A 401 -5.52 -18.75 4.40
CA GLN A 401 -4.77 -17.88 3.51
C GLN A 401 -3.45 -18.53 3.06
N PRO A 402 -2.96 -18.20 1.85
CA PRO A 402 -1.69 -18.72 1.37
C PRO A 402 -0.54 -18.25 2.25
N VAL A 403 0.36 -19.16 2.60
CA VAL A 403 1.61 -18.83 3.29
C VAL A 403 2.58 -18.22 2.28
N LYS A 404 2.61 -16.90 2.22
CA LYS A 404 3.54 -16.14 1.38
C LYS A 404 4.75 -15.69 2.15
#